data_AF-A0A916SQI5-F1
#
_entry.id   AF-A0A916SQI5-F1
#
_cell.length_a   1.000
_cell.length_b   1.000
_cell.length_c   1.000
_cell.angle_alpha   90.00
_cell.angle_beta   90.00
_cell.angle_gamma   90.00
#
_symmetry.space_group_name_H-M   'P 1'
#
loop_
_entity.id
_entity.type
_entity.pdbx_description
1 polymer ?
#
loop_
_entity_poly.entity_id
_entity_poly.type
_entity_poly.pdbx_seq_one_letter_code
_entity_poly.pdbx_strand_id
1 'polypeptide(L)' 'MLDMPDRVLDLLFRFLRQNGGKLSKRASEKEFAALTDDETARIEAIFAGL' A
#
# COMPACT_ATOMS: atom_id res chain seq x y z
N MET A 1 -0.64 -14.05 5.12
CA MET A 1 -1.11 -14.04 3.72
C MET A 1 -2.00 -12.82 3.63
N LEU A 2 -1.60 -11.82 2.83
CA LEU A 2 -2.41 -10.60 2.66
C LEU A 2 -3.67 -11.02 1.91
N ASP A 3 -4.78 -11.19 2.64
CA ASP A 3 -6.08 -11.50 2.04
C ASP A 3 -6.68 -10.19 1.52
N MET A 4 -6.09 -9.67 0.45
CA MET A 4 -6.52 -8.45 -0.21
C MET A 4 -7.17 -8.79 -1.55
N PRO A 5 -8.38 -8.27 -1.82
CA PRO A 5 -8.99 -8.39 -3.15
C PRO A 5 -8.07 -7.76 -4.20
N ASP A 6 -8.02 -8.34 -5.41
CA ASP A 6 -7.18 -7.83 -6.51
C ASP A 6 -7.38 -6.32 -6.76
N ARG A 7 -8.61 -5.82 -6.61
CA ARG A 7 -8.92 -4.39 -6.76
C ARG A 7 -8.18 -3.50 -5.76
N VAL A 8 -7.98 -3.97 -4.54
CA VAL A 8 -7.24 -3.21 -3.50
C VAL A 8 -5.76 -3.18 -3.84
N LEU A 9 -5.24 -4.29 -4.37
CA LEU A 9 -3.85 -4.39 -4.83
C LEU A 9 -3.57 -3.44 -6.02
N ASP A 10 -4.46 -3.37 -7.00
CA ASP A 10 -4.40 -2.39 -8.09
C ASP A 10 -4.42 -0.94 -7.59
N LEU A 11 -5.27 -0.65 -6.60
CA LEU A 11 -5.37 0.67 -5.98
C LEU A 11 -4.07 1.03 -5.25
N LEU A 12 -3.51 0.09 -4.50
CA LEU A 12 -2.24 0.23 -3.79
C LEU A 12 -1.11 0.60 -4.74
N PHE A 13 -0.93 -0.15 -5.84
CA PHE A 13 0.07 0.15 -6.86
C PHE A 13 -0.11 1.54 -7.47
N ARG A 14 -1.36 1.95 -7.75
CA ARG A 14 -1.66 3.29 -8.25
C ARG A 14 -1.26 4.38 -7.26
N PHE A 15 -1.56 4.21 -5.97
CA PHE A 15 -1.21 5.17 -4.92
C PHE A 15 0.30 5.27 -4.73
N LEU A 16 1.00 4.13 -4.64
CA LEU A 16 2.45 4.07 -4.54
C LEU A 16 3.08 4.78 -5.75
N ARG A 17 2.67 4.46 -6.97
CA ARG A 17 3.24 5.09 -8.18
C ARG A 17 3.02 6.60 -8.24
N GLN A 18 1.86 7.09 -7.79
CA GLN A 18 1.57 8.53 -7.77
C GLN A 18 2.33 9.29 -6.67
N ASN A 19 2.61 8.64 -5.54
CA ASN A 19 3.26 9.24 -4.38
C ASN A 19 4.76 8.87 -4.26
N GLY A 20 5.39 8.38 -5.34
CA GLY A 20 6.82 8.04 -5.34
C GLY A 20 7.18 6.85 -4.44
N GLY A 21 6.30 5.86 -4.37
CA GLY A 21 6.49 4.62 -3.63
C GLY A 21 6.03 4.64 -2.18
N LYS A 22 5.23 5.63 -1.77
CA LYS A 22 4.72 5.76 -0.40
C LYS A 22 3.21 5.88 -0.33
N LEU A 23 2.59 5.30 0.68
CA LEU A 23 1.19 5.56 0.95
C LEU A 23 1.07 6.87 1.74
N SER A 24 0.12 7.71 1.34
CA SER A 24 -0.24 8.87 2.17
C SER A 24 -0.93 8.38 3.44
N LYS A 25 -0.77 9.09 4.57
CA LYS A 25 -1.46 8.78 5.84
C LYS A 25 -2.95 8.54 5.65
N ARG A 26 -3.61 9.40 4.87
CA ARG A 26 -5.04 9.28 4.55
C ARG A 26 -5.35 7.98 3.79
N ALA A 27 -4.53 7.60 2.81
CA ALA A 27 -4.75 6.37 2.05
C ALA A 27 -4.55 5.16 2.95
N SER A 28 -3.51 5.16 3.79
CA SER A 28 -3.25 4.09 4.77
C SER A 28 -4.41 3.95 5.77
N GLU A 29 -4.95 5.05 6.29
CA GLU A 29 -5.99 5.02 7.33
C GLU A 29 -7.42 4.85 6.79
N LYS A 30 -7.67 5.14 5.51
CA LYS A 30 -9.01 5.03 4.90
C LYS A 30 -9.13 3.87 3.93
N GLU A 31 -8.33 3.91 2.86
CA GLU A 31 -8.43 2.96 1.75
C GLU A 31 -7.75 1.64 2.09
N PHE A 32 -6.67 1.71 2.88
CA PHE A 32 -5.89 0.56 3.31
C PHE A 32 -5.94 0.36 4.82
N ALA A 33 -7.04 0.74 5.48
CA ALA A 33 -7.20 0.57 6.94
C ALA A 33 -7.12 -0.89 7.41
N ALA A 34 -7.29 -1.84 6.48
CA ALA A 34 -7.11 -3.26 6.71
C ALA A 34 -5.62 -3.69 6.75
N LEU A 35 -4.71 -2.83 6.26
CA LEU A 35 -3.28 -3.05 6.36
C LEU A 35 -2.78 -2.63 7.73
N THR A 36 -2.02 -3.52 8.33
CA THR A 36 -1.21 -3.18 9.49
C THR A 36 -0.01 -2.32 9.09
N ASP A 37 0.55 -1.57 10.04
CA ASP A 37 1.75 -0.76 9.82
C ASP A 37 2.92 -1.62 9.29
N ASP A 38 3.06 -2.86 9.78
CA ASP A 38 4.04 -3.85 9.32
C ASP A 38 3.85 -4.29 7.86
N GLU A 39 2.61 -4.40 7.41
CA GLU A 39 2.29 -4.76 6.02
C GLU A 39 2.53 -3.59 5.09
N THR A 40 2.11 -2.39 5.49
CA THR A 40 2.39 -1.14 4.78
C THR A 40 3.90 -0.92 4.63
N ALA A 41 4.67 -1.07 5.71
CA ALA A 41 6.13 -0.92 5.68
C ALA A 41 6.81 -1.93 4.75
N ARG A 42 6.36 -3.19 4.74
CA ARG A 42 6.86 -4.22 3.82
C ARG A 42 6.57 -3.89 2.36
N ILE A 43 5.36 -3.43 2.06
CA ILE A 43 4.94 -3.01 0.72
C ILE A 43 5.80 -1.84 0.22
N GLU A 44 5.98 -0.81 1.05
CA GLU A 44 6.80 0.36 0.72
C GLU A 44 8.27 -0.03 0.49
N ALA A 45 8.82 -0.93 1.32
CA ALA A 45 10.18 -1.44 1.17
C ALA A 45 10.37 -2.25 -0.13
N ILE A 46 9.40 -3.11 -0.48
CA ILE A 46 9.41 -3.86 -1.75
C ILE A 46 9.37 -2.89 -2.94
N PHE A 47 8.50 -1.88 -2.88
CA PHE A 47 8.35 -0.91 -3.97
C PHE A 47 9.59 -0.01 -4.11
N ALA A 48 10.26 0.36 -3.02
CA ALA A 48 11.47 1.18 -3.05
C ALA A 48 12.71 0.43 -3.61
N GLY A 49 12.69 -0.90 -3.61
CA GLY A 49 13.74 -1.75 -4.18
C GLY A 49 13.46 -2.26 -5.60
N LEU A 50 12.36 -1.82 -6.21
CA LEU A 50 11.87 -2.20 -7.55
C LEU A 50 12.36 -1.22 -8.62
#